data_AF-A0A2N3FMH9-F1
#
_entry.id   AF-A0A2N3FMH9-F1
#
_cell.length_a   1.000
_cell.length_b   1.000
_cell.length_c   1.000
_cell.angle_alpha   90.00
_cell.angle_beta   90.00
_cell.angle_gamma   90.00
#
_symmetry.space_group_name_H-M   'P 1'
#
loop_
_entity.id
_entity.type
_entity.pdbx_description
1 polymer ?
#
loop_
_entity_poly.entity_id
_entity_poly.type
_entity_poly.pdbx_seq_one_letter_code
_entity_poly.pdbx_strand_id
1 'polypeptide(L)'
;MKRPLILVTAIVCVVLVLGAGGVALANSGGGTPVATAVVARSDLQATVTASGNVRSGITSELSLHGAGGIVTRVYVEPGDEVETGDRLVAVDDTAARQQQRTAEAGLAAAQAALITAEQGRSDAERGADDAAIAAAEQSLKNAENGVDAAEATYQLVTQQQADLVEAAAQAQDDASAALAQDQAELDRLQAELAATDPADSATVSRLTTSIAEVQAQLAADTATLGAASSALAQAQRTQDSAVLEAKNALSAQRGVRDSAKKALEQQRATVAVAEQGARPGTLDAARAQVESAQVAVDQARTAVDNTILRAPFAGVVSDVTAVVGQTAAAGAGTAGGLVTLVDPAGKSIGANVSEADAVSLEVGQTVDISFPANGLTASGTVASIDPRSSVVDNVVQYQTTIAIGSGAEEARIGQTADVTITTRTATGVLVVPTSAVITADGRTWVLRMEAENQTRVEVTTGLVGTSGTEIRSGLRAGDRVVLTAGTQATPSATATGSR
;
A
#
# COMPACT_ATOMS: atom_id res chain seq x y z
N MET A 1 11.79 -28.46 -80.53
CA MET A 1 13.01 -28.87 -81.28
C MET A 1 13.45 -27.71 -82.18
N LYS A 2 14.77 -27.55 -82.42
CA LYS A 2 15.46 -26.80 -83.50
C LYS A 2 14.97 -25.37 -83.91
N ARG A 3 15.89 -24.40 -83.92
CA ARG A 3 15.76 -23.03 -84.51
C ARG A 3 15.71 -23.10 -86.06
N PRO A 4 15.13 -22.08 -86.74
CA PRO A 4 15.89 -20.91 -87.29
C PRO A 4 15.22 -19.56 -86.93
N LEU A 5 15.79 -18.34 -87.01
CA LEU A 5 16.84 -17.69 -87.82
C LEU A 5 16.38 -17.11 -89.18
N ILE A 6 16.59 -15.79 -89.38
CA ILE A 6 16.87 -15.00 -90.63
C ILE A 6 16.11 -13.66 -90.74
N LEU A 7 16.89 -12.65 -91.17
CA LEU A 7 16.69 -11.23 -91.56
C LEU A 7 15.30 -10.72 -92.01
N VAL A 8 15.09 -9.40 -91.84
CA VAL A 8 15.15 -8.36 -92.92
C VAL A 8 15.56 -7.00 -92.30
N THR A 9 16.19 -6.11 -93.08
CA THR A 9 16.91 -4.90 -92.62
C THR A 9 16.52 -3.64 -93.42
N ALA A 10 16.51 -2.46 -92.77
CA ALA A 10 16.60 -1.13 -93.40
C ALA A 10 17.48 -0.21 -92.49
N ILE A 11 18.49 0.57 -92.93
CA ILE A 11 18.65 1.52 -94.06
C ILE A 11 17.93 2.85 -93.73
N VAL A 12 18.53 4.05 -93.66
CA VAL A 12 19.93 4.60 -93.79
C VAL A 12 19.96 6.01 -93.09
N CYS A 13 21.01 6.78 -92.76
CA CYS A 13 22.49 6.88 -92.93
C CYS A 13 23.15 7.08 -91.53
N VAL A 14 24.48 7.17 -91.24
CA VAL A 14 25.77 7.52 -91.91
C VAL A 14 26.18 9.01 -91.85
N VAL A 15 27.49 9.22 -91.56
CA VAL A 15 28.34 10.45 -91.49
C VAL A 15 28.66 10.87 -90.03
N LEU A 16 29.92 10.90 -89.55
CA LEU A 16 31.24 10.70 -90.18
C LEU A 16 32.23 9.96 -89.23
N VAL A 17 33.22 9.25 -89.78
CA VAL A 17 34.29 8.57 -89.05
C VAL A 17 35.63 9.32 -89.22
N LEU A 18 36.27 9.70 -88.11
CA LEU A 18 37.71 9.95 -88.01
C LEU A 18 38.19 9.50 -86.61
N GLY A 19 39.12 8.55 -86.47
CA GLY A 19 39.76 7.76 -87.52
C GLY A 19 40.39 6.47 -87.01
N ALA A 20 41.00 5.71 -87.94
CA ALA A 20 41.82 4.54 -87.65
C ALA A 20 43.04 4.94 -86.76
N GLY A 21 43.62 4.06 -85.96
CA GLY A 21 43.98 2.68 -86.32
C GLY A 21 45.31 2.67 -87.06
N GLY A 22 46.37 3.12 -86.39
CA GLY A 22 47.73 3.24 -86.93
C GLY A 22 48.73 2.43 -86.11
N VAL A 23 49.07 1.23 -86.58
CA VAL A 23 50.22 0.48 -86.08
C VAL A 23 51.46 0.96 -86.82
N ALA A 24 52.25 1.82 -86.17
CA ALA A 24 53.53 2.30 -86.67
C ALA A 24 54.67 1.51 -86.01
N LEU A 25 55.52 0.87 -86.83
CA LEU A 25 56.77 0.26 -86.38
C LEU A 25 57.94 1.23 -86.54
N ALA A 26 58.95 1.06 -85.67
CA ALA A 26 60.15 1.88 -85.47
C ALA A 26 59.92 3.19 -84.67
N ASN A 27 60.71 3.53 -83.64
CA ASN A 27 62.01 2.99 -83.25
C ASN A 27 62.27 3.05 -81.72
N SER A 28 63.05 2.08 -81.21
CA SER A 28 63.81 2.10 -79.94
C SER A 28 63.24 2.86 -78.72
N GLY A 29 62.36 2.22 -77.95
CA GLY A 29 61.96 2.64 -76.60
C GLY A 29 61.52 1.44 -75.75
N GLY A 30 62.41 0.91 -74.91
CA GLY A 30 62.19 -0.33 -74.18
C GLY A 30 61.48 -0.14 -72.83
N GLY A 31 60.15 -0.15 -72.82
CA GLY A 31 59.33 -0.13 -71.60
C GLY A 31 58.35 -1.29 -71.54
N THR A 32 58.19 -1.92 -70.37
CA THR A 32 57.12 -2.91 -70.14
C THR A 32 55.76 -2.21 -70.03
N PRO A 33 54.67 -2.78 -70.58
CA PRO A 33 53.35 -2.19 -70.47
C PRO A 33 52.84 -2.30 -69.03
N VAL A 34 52.69 -1.15 -68.36
CA VAL A 34 52.25 -1.09 -66.95
C VAL A 34 50.76 -0.75 -66.86
N ALA A 35 50.01 -1.55 -66.10
CA ALA A 35 48.59 -1.32 -65.86
C ALA A 35 48.37 -0.03 -65.06
N THR A 36 47.36 0.76 -65.45
CA THR A 36 47.03 2.03 -64.79
C THR A 36 45.52 2.17 -64.56
N ALA A 37 45.15 2.82 -63.47
CA ALA A 37 43.80 3.29 -63.19
C ALA A 37 43.77 4.83 -63.22
N VAL A 38 42.58 5.41 -63.43
CA VAL A 38 42.35 6.86 -63.34
C VAL A 38 41.85 7.17 -61.94
N VAL A 39 42.40 8.21 -61.30
CA VAL A 39 41.90 8.72 -60.02
C VAL A 39 40.54 9.40 -60.27
N ALA A 40 39.47 8.76 -59.82
CA ALA A 40 38.11 9.27 -59.94
C ALA A 40 37.61 9.80 -58.59
N ARG A 41 36.58 10.66 -58.62
CA ARG A 41 35.75 10.88 -57.44
C ARG A 41 34.70 9.77 -57.36
N SER A 42 34.60 9.12 -56.21
CA SER A 42 33.59 8.12 -55.89
C SER A 42 33.17 8.29 -54.44
N ASP A 43 31.98 7.79 -54.11
CA ASP A 43 31.66 7.47 -52.73
C ASP A 43 32.40 6.19 -52.34
N LEU A 44 32.82 6.10 -51.08
CA LEU A 44 33.56 4.96 -50.52
C LEU A 44 32.95 4.57 -49.18
N GLN A 45 32.70 3.28 -48.99
CA GLN A 45 32.16 2.71 -47.76
C GLN A 45 33.14 1.68 -47.18
N ALA A 46 33.34 1.73 -45.87
CA ALA A 46 33.87 0.62 -45.10
C ALA A 46 32.70 -0.16 -44.49
N THR A 47 32.73 -1.47 -44.63
CA THR A 47 31.64 -2.37 -44.25
C THR A 47 32.16 -3.55 -43.45
N VAL A 48 31.50 -3.87 -42.36
CA VAL A 48 31.72 -5.09 -41.57
C VAL A 48 30.63 -6.10 -41.93
N THR A 49 31.03 -7.30 -42.35
CA THR A 49 30.11 -8.40 -42.63
C THR A 49 30.08 -9.37 -41.45
N ALA A 50 28.88 -9.69 -40.96
CA ALA A 50 28.67 -10.72 -39.95
C ALA A 50 27.46 -11.60 -40.33
N SER A 51 27.31 -12.73 -39.65
CA SER A 51 26.10 -13.56 -39.72
C SER A 51 25.40 -13.61 -38.37
N GLY A 52 24.09 -13.81 -38.41
CA GLY A 52 23.23 -13.77 -37.23
C GLY A 52 21.92 -14.52 -37.43
N ASN A 53 21.07 -14.46 -36.43
CA ASN A 53 19.75 -15.08 -36.46
C ASN A 53 18.64 -14.09 -36.09
N VAL A 54 17.49 -14.19 -36.75
CA VAL A 54 16.28 -13.45 -36.37
C VAL A 54 15.79 -13.90 -34.99
N ARG A 55 15.38 -12.95 -34.16
CA ARG A 55 14.83 -13.11 -32.81
C ARG A 55 13.58 -12.24 -32.68
N SER A 56 12.60 -12.63 -31.86
CA SER A 56 11.62 -11.65 -31.37
C SER A 56 12.28 -10.77 -30.30
N GLY A 57 11.85 -9.52 -30.21
CA GLY A 57 12.26 -8.58 -29.16
C GLY A 57 11.60 -8.87 -27.81
N ILE A 58 10.44 -9.54 -27.78
CA ILE A 58 9.74 -9.93 -26.54
C ILE A 58 9.17 -11.35 -26.68
N THR A 59 9.71 -12.27 -25.90
CA THR A 59 9.12 -13.57 -25.60
C THR A 59 8.83 -13.64 -24.10
N SER A 60 7.63 -14.08 -23.72
CA SER A 60 7.22 -14.18 -22.31
C SER A 60 6.62 -15.56 -22.02
N GLU A 61 7.26 -16.31 -21.14
CA GLU A 61 6.70 -17.52 -20.54
C GLU A 61 5.68 -17.12 -19.47
N LEU A 62 4.39 -17.39 -19.73
CA LEU A 62 3.29 -16.99 -18.88
C LEU A 62 2.91 -18.12 -17.90
N SER A 63 2.93 -17.81 -16.61
CA SER A 63 2.63 -18.75 -15.53
C SER A 63 1.60 -18.18 -14.54
N LEU A 64 0.84 -19.07 -13.90
CA LEU A 64 -0.12 -18.70 -12.87
C LEU A 64 0.59 -18.16 -11.62
N HIS A 65 -0.02 -17.14 -11.02
CA HIS A 65 0.42 -16.55 -9.77
C HIS A 65 -0.42 -17.12 -8.61
N GLY A 66 0.10 -17.07 -7.37
CA GLY A 66 -0.63 -17.56 -6.19
C GLY A 66 -0.47 -19.06 -5.94
N ALA A 67 -1.57 -19.81 -5.85
CA ALA A 67 -1.59 -21.18 -5.31
C ALA A 67 -1.45 -22.30 -6.36
N GLY A 68 -1.62 -22.00 -7.65
CA GLY A 68 -1.72 -23.02 -8.70
C GLY A 68 -3.06 -23.80 -8.64
N GLY A 69 -3.17 -24.87 -9.43
CA GLY A 69 -4.37 -25.71 -9.46
C GLY A 69 -4.40 -26.69 -10.64
N ILE A 70 -5.42 -27.54 -10.70
CA ILE A 70 -5.65 -28.43 -11.85
C ILE A 70 -6.20 -27.60 -13.01
N VAL A 71 -5.61 -27.69 -14.20
CA VAL A 71 -6.09 -26.99 -15.40
C VAL A 71 -7.46 -27.54 -15.79
N THR A 72 -8.49 -26.69 -15.75
CA THR A 72 -9.88 -27.03 -16.09
C THR A 72 -10.21 -26.70 -17.54
N ARG A 73 -9.56 -25.69 -18.12
CA ARG A 73 -9.70 -25.32 -19.53
C ARG A 73 -8.47 -24.57 -20.04
N VAL A 74 -8.07 -24.90 -21.27
CA VAL A 74 -7.20 -24.08 -22.12
C VAL A 74 -8.10 -23.42 -23.17
N TYR A 75 -7.79 -22.17 -23.54
CA TYR A 75 -8.63 -21.33 -24.40
C TYR A 75 -8.00 -20.99 -25.75
N VAL A 76 -6.71 -21.29 -25.95
CA VAL A 76 -5.90 -20.90 -27.10
C VAL A 76 -5.02 -22.05 -27.58
N GLU A 77 -4.68 -22.07 -28.87
CA GLU A 77 -3.80 -23.03 -29.52
C GLU A 77 -2.53 -22.34 -30.08
N PRO A 78 -1.41 -23.06 -30.30
CA PRO A 78 -0.21 -22.48 -30.90
C PRO A 78 -0.47 -21.93 -32.31
N GLY A 79 -0.24 -20.62 -32.48
CA GLY A 79 -0.55 -19.86 -33.70
C GLY A 79 -1.66 -18.82 -33.54
N ASP A 80 -2.43 -18.86 -32.44
CA ASP A 80 -3.49 -17.87 -32.19
C ASP A 80 -2.92 -16.46 -31.91
N GLU A 81 -3.59 -15.43 -32.43
CA GLU A 81 -3.43 -14.03 -32.05
C GLU A 81 -4.33 -13.72 -30.84
N VAL A 82 -3.79 -13.03 -29.82
CA VAL A 82 -4.52 -12.67 -28.58
C VAL A 82 -4.32 -11.20 -28.23
N GLU A 83 -5.33 -10.57 -27.62
CA GLU A 83 -5.27 -9.19 -27.11
C GLU A 83 -4.92 -9.14 -25.61
N THR A 84 -4.46 -7.97 -25.15
CA THR A 84 -4.13 -7.73 -23.73
C THR A 84 -5.34 -7.98 -22.83
N GLY A 85 -5.21 -8.95 -21.91
CA GLY A 85 -6.24 -9.34 -20.96
C GLY A 85 -7.04 -10.60 -21.35
N ASP A 86 -6.85 -11.13 -22.56
CA ASP A 86 -7.52 -12.36 -23.00
C ASP A 86 -7.18 -13.56 -22.10
N ARG A 87 -8.16 -14.46 -21.96
CA ARG A 87 -8.06 -15.65 -21.09
C ARG A 87 -7.34 -16.76 -21.86
N LEU A 88 -6.22 -17.24 -21.34
CA LEU A 88 -5.40 -18.27 -21.98
C LEU A 88 -5.62 -19.64 -21.35
N VAL A 89 -5.64 -19.71 -20.02
CA VAL A 89 -5.80 -20.94 -19.22
C VAL A 89 -6.65 -20.62 -17.98
N ALA A 90 -7.48 -21.56 -17.55
CA ALA A 90 -8.13 -21.54 -16.23
C ALA A 90 -7.83 -22.84 -15.46
N VAL A 91 -7.63 -22.71 -14.15
CA VAL A 91 -7.55 -23.83 -13.20
C VAL A 91 -8.86 -24.00 -12.41
N ASP A 92 -8.90 -24.96 -11.49
CA ASP A 92 -9.99 -25.12 -10.53
C ASP A 92 -10.03 -23.94 -9.55
N ASP A 93 -11.15 -23.21 -9.53
CA ASP A 93 -11.34 -22.04 -8.67
C ASP A 93 -12.17 -22.32 -7.40
N THR A 94 -12.54 -23.58 -7.14
CA THR A 94 -13.46 -23.98 -6.06
C THR A 94 -12.96 -23.52 -4.68
N ALA A 95 -11.67 -23.73 -4.41
CA ALA A 95 -11.03 -23.33 -3.15
C ALA A 95 -10.98 -21.80 -3.01
N ALA A 96 -10.59 -21.09 -4.08
CA ALA A 96 -10.54 -19.62 -4.08
C ALA A 96 -11.94 -19.01 -3.89
N ARG A 97 -12.97 -19.54 -4.57
CA ARG A 97 -14.38 -19.15 -4.37
C ARG A 97 -14.93 -19.52 -2.99
N GLN A 98 -14.41 -20.55 -2.33
CA GLN A 98 -14.76 -20.85 -0.94
C GLN A 98 -14.09 -19.87 0.04
N GLN A 99 -12.83 -19.48 -0.23
CA GLN A 99 -12.14 -18.45 0.53
C GLN A 99 -12.81 -17.07 0.36
N GLN A 100 -13.21 -16.70 -0.87
CA GLN A 100 -13.97 -15.48 -1.15
C GLN A 100 -15.27 -15.43 -0.33
N ARG A 101 -16.10 -16.49 -0.39
CA ARG A 101 -17.36 -16.55 0.37
C ARG A 101 -17.15 -16.47 1.89
N THR A 102 -16.08 -17.07 2.41
CA THR A 102 -15.70 -16.96 3.83
C THR A 102 -15.29 -15.53 4.20
N ALA A 103 -14.52 -14.85 3.35
CA ALA A 103 -14.11 -13.46 3.56
C ALA A 103 -15.31 -12.51 3.47
N GLU A 104 -16.21 -12.69 2.50
CA GLU A 104 -17.42 -11.87 2.33
C GLU A 104 -18.40 -12.04 3.51
N ALA A 105 -18.53 -13.27 4.06
CA ALA A 105 -19.25 -13.51 5.31
C ALA A 105 -18.57 -12.83 6.52
N GLY A 106 -17.23 -12.83 6.57
CA GLY A 106 -16.46 -12.11 7.59
C GLY A 106 -16.65 -10.59 7.54
N LEU A 107 -16.70 -10.01 6.33
CA LEU A 107 -17.01 -8.59 6.12
C LEU A 107 -18.44 -8.25 6.55
N ALA A 108 -19.43 -9.08 6.19
CA ALA A 108 -20.82 -8.89 6.64
C ALA A 108 -20.95 -8.96 8.17
N ALA A 109 -20.22 -9.86 8.83
CA ALA A 109 -20.17 -9.95 10.29
C ALA A 109 -19.49 -8.71 10.92
N ALA A 110 -18.39 -8.21 10.35
CA ALA A 110 -17.74 -6.99 10.79
C ALA A 110 -18.63 -5.75 10.63
N GLN A 111 -19.37 -5.66 9.53
CA GLN A 111 -20.35 -4.58 9.29
C GLN A 111 -21.52 -4.65 10.28
N ALA A 112 -22.03 -5.84 10.59
CA ALA A 112 -23.05 -6.02 11.63
C ALA A 112 -22.54 -5.62 13.03
N ALA A 113 -21.28 -5.93 13.34
CA ALA A 113 -20.64 -5.50 14.58
C ALA A 113 -20.45 -3.97 14.64
N LEU A 114 -20.08 -3.32 13.53
CA LEU A 114 -20.02 -1.86 13.44
C LEU A 114 -21.41 -1.22 13.63
N ILE A 115 -22.45 -1.73 12.97
CA ILE A 115 -23.83 -1.26 13.15
C ILE A 115 -24.28 -1.41 14.62
N THR A 116 -23.91 -2.52 15.28
CA THR A 116 -24.21 -2.74 16.71
C THR A 116 -23.47 -1.73 17.59
N ALA A 117 -22.21 -1.41 17.28
CA ALA A 117 -21.45 -0.38 17.99
C ALA A 117 -21.99 1.04 17.73
N GLU A 118 -22.45 1.36 16.52
CA GLU A 118 -23.03 2.65 16.16
C GLU A 118 -24.44 2.85 16.75
N GLN A 119 -25.23 1.79 16.90
CA GLN A 119 -26.51 1.83 17.62
C GLN A 119 -26.34 2.05 19.14
N GLY A 120 -25.19 1.68 19.71
CA GLY A 120 -24.85 1.94 21.10
C GLY A 120 -25.80 1.24 22.07
N ARG A 121 -26.60 2.02 22.80
CA ARG A 121 -27.55 1.51 23.80
C ARG A 121 -28.86 1.03 23.15
N SER A 122 -29.15 -0.26 23.30
CA SER A 122 -30.44 -0.85 22.93
C SER A 122 -31.61 -0.22 23.70
N ASP A 123 -32.83 -0.33 23.14
CA ASP A 123 -34.05 0.11 23.83
C ASP A 123 -34.28 -0.65 25.15
N ALA A 124 -33.83 -1.90 25.24
CA ALA A 124 -33.89 -2.72 26.45
C ALA A 124 -32.98 -2.17 27.55
N GLU A 125 -31.74 -1.77 27.22
CA GLU A 125 -30.83 -1.13 28.18
C GLU A 125 -31.32 0.24 28.61
N ARG A 126 -31.93 1.04 27.71
CA ARG A 126 -32.55 2.32 28.08
C ARG A 126 -33.72 2.12 29.04
N GLY A 127 -34.67 1.24 28.70
CA GLY A 127 -35.81 0.94 29.57
C GLY A 127 -35.44 0.32 30.93
N ALA A 128 -34.32 -0.41 31.01
CA ALA A 128 -33.80 -0.92 32.28
C ALA A 128 -33.25 0.19 33.20
N ASP A 129 -32.51 1.15 32.64
CA ASP A 129 -31.99 2.30 33.38
C ASP A 129 -33.11 3.29 33.77
N ASP A 130 -34.09 3.53 32.90
CA ASP A 130 -35.28 4.34 33.20
C ASP A 130 -36.05 3.75 34.39
N ALA A 131 -36.24 2.42 34.41
CA ALA A 131 -36.86 1.70 35.52
C ALA A 131 -36.02 1.78 36.81
N ALA A 132 -34.69 1.74 36.71
CA ALA A 132 -33.79 1.89 37.85
C ALA A 132 -33.80 3.32 38.44
N ILE A 133 -33.86 4.35 37.59
CA ILE A 133 -34.08 5.75 38.01
C ILE A 133 -35.43 5.87 38.72
N ALA A 134 -36.52 5.37 38.11
CA ALA A 134 -37.86 5.44 38.71
C ALA A 134 -37.93 4.72 40.09
N ALA A 135 -37.25 3.58 40.24
CA ALA A 135 -37.13 2.89 41.53
C ALA A 135 -36.34 3.69 42.58
N ALA A 136 -35.27 4.39 42.17
CA ALA A 136 -34.51 5.26 43.05
C ALA A 136 -35.29 6.54 43.43
N GLU A 137 -36.06 7.11 42.52
CA GLU A 137 -36.95 8.26 42.79
C GLU A 137 -38.09 7.90 43.75
N GLN A 138 -38.72 6.74 43.57
CA GLN A 138 -39.72 6.24 44.52
C GLN A 138 -39.10 5.93 45.89
N SER A 139 -37.85 5.47 45.93
CA SER A 139 -37.11 5.23 47.18
C SER A 139 -36.79 6.52 47.92
N LEU A 140 -36.38 7.59 47.20
CA LEU A 140 -36.19 8.92 47.77
C LEU A 140 -37.52 9.48 48.32
N LYS A 141 -38.59 9.42 47.54
CA LYS A 141 -39.92 9.89 47.95
C LYS A 141 -40.45 9.17 49.19
N ASN A 142 -40.21 7.85 49.29
CA ASN A 142 -40.56 7.08 50.50
C ASN A 142 -39.78 7.56 51.73
N ALA A 143 -38.49 7.92 51.57
CA ALA A 143 -37.66 8.45 52.64
C ALA A 143 -38.00 9.90 53.02
N GLU A 144 -38.42 10.73 52.07
CA GLU A 144 -38.92 12.09 52.31
C GLU A 144 -40.21 12.04 53.16
N ASN A 145 -41.19 11.22 52.78
CA ASN A 145 -42.38 10.95 53.61
C ASN A 145 -42.02 10.46 55.03
N GLY A 146 -40.94 9.69 55.17
CA GLY A 146 -40.43 9.21 56.46
C GLY A 146 -39.83 10.31 57.34
N VAL A 147 -39.17 11.30 56.73
CA VAL A 147 -38.70 12.52 57.43
C VAL A 147 -39.89 13.35 57.89
N ASP A 148 -40.87 13.61 57.01
CA ASP A 148 -42.04 14.42 57.33
C ASP A 148 -42.86 13.83 58.49
N ALA A 149 -43.08 12.51 58.48
CA ALA A 149 -43.76 11.79 59.56
C ALA A 149 -42.98 11.83 60.89
N ALA A 150 -41.65 11.72 60.85
CA ALA A 150 -40.82 11.83 62.05
C ALA A 150 -40.74 13.28 62.57
N GLU A 151 -40.82 14.28 61.71
CA GLU A 151 -40.82 15.70 62.08
C GLU A 151 -42.15 16.10 62.73
N ALA A 152 -43.27 15.66 62.18
CA ALA A 152 -44.59 15.80 62.82
C ALA A 152 -44.64 15.09 64.18
N THR A 153 -44.06 13.89 64.29
CA THR A 153 -43.96 13.14 65.57
C THR A 153 -43.11 13.90 66.60
N TYR A 154 -41.96 14.44 66.18
CA TYR A 154 -41.08 15.23 67.05
C TYR A 154 -41.77 16.49 67.58
N GLN A 155 -42.51 17.20 66.73
CA GLN A 155 -43.29 18.38 67.14
C GLN A 155 -44.39 18.00 68.14
N LEU A 156 -45.17 16.95 67.85
CA LEU A 156 -46.24 16.46 68.72
C LEU A 156 -45.74 16.01 70.10
N VAL A 157 -44.65 15.22 70.14
CA VAL A 157 -44.04 14.77 71.40
C VAL A 157 -43.49 15.95 72.19
N THR A 158 -42.83 16.91 71.55
CA THR A 158 -42.30 18.10 72.22
C THR A 158 -43.42 18.93 72.86
N GLN A 159 -44.55 19.10 72.17
CA GLN A 159 -45.71 19.80 72.72
C GLN A 159 -46.35 19.02 73.88
N GLN A 160 -46.70 17.75 73.69
CA GLN A 160 -47.36 16.94 74.71
C GLN A 160 -46.55 16.83 76.01
N GLN A 161 -45.21 16.74 75.91
CA GLN A 161 -44.35 16.70 77.09
C GLN A 161 -44.18 18.07 77.75
N ALA A 162 -44.27 19.17 77.01
CA ALA A 162 -44.32 20.51 77.59
C ALA A 162 -45.63 20.74 78.36
N ASP A 163 -46.78 20.36 77.78
CA ASP A 163 -48.09 20.46 78.43
C ASP A 163 -48.14 19.65 79.75
N LEU A 164 -47.49 18.48 79.80
CA LEU A 164 -47.37 17.65 81.01
C LEU A 164 -46.44 18.25 82.09
N VAL A 165 -45.33 18.87 81.69
CA VAL A 165 -44.41 19.54 82.63
C VAL A 165 -45.05 20.81 83.20
N GLU A 166 -45.77 21.58 82.38
CA GLU A 166 -46.53 22.75 82.81
C GLU A 166 -47.62 22.38 83.82
N ALA A 167 -48.44 21.36 83.54
CA ALA A 167 -49.45 20.87 84.46
C ALA A 167 -48.87 20.34 85.79
N ALA A 168 -47.69 19.72 85.76
CA ALA A 168 -47.00 19.25 86.95
C ALA A 168 -46.35 20.40 87.76
N ALA A 169 -45.94 21.49 87.11
CA ALA A 169 -45.45 22.69 87.77
C ALA A 169 -46.59 23.45 88.46
N GLN A 170 -47.72 23.65 87.77
CA GLN A 170 -48.93 24.26 88.34
C GLN A 170 -49.41 23.50 89.59
N ALA A 171 -49.41 22.16 89.55
CA ALA A 171 -49.74 21.33 90.71
C ALA A 171 -48.73 21.45 91.88
N GLN A 172 -47.48 21.81 91.62
CA GLN A 172 -46.49 22.10 92.66
C GLN A 172 -46.70 23.50 93.25
N ASP A 173 -46.96 24.50 92.40
CA ASP A 173 -47.24 25.87 92.82
C ASP A 173 -48.50 25.95 93.68
N ASP A 174 -49.61 25.33 93.24
CA ASP A 174 -50.87 25.23 93.99
C ASP A 174 -50.66 24.58 95.37
N ALA A 175 -49.94 23.46 95.43
CA ALA A 175 -49.64 22.77 96.70
C ALA A 175 -48.72 23.61 97.61
N SER A 176 -47.83 24.42 97.05
CA SER A 176 -46.99 25.34 97.83
C SER A 176 -47.79 26.53 98.38
N ALA A 177 -48.78 27.00 97.61
CA ALA A 177 -49.65 28.11 97.99
C ALA A 177 -50.66 27.71 99.08
N ALA A 178 -51.18 26.47 99.04
CA ALA A 178 -52.05 25.94 100.08
C ALA A 178 -51.27 25.72 101.40
N LEU A 179 -50.09 25.09 101.34
CA LEU A 179 -49.19 24.94 102.48
C LEU A 179 -48.82 26.28 103.15
N ALA A 180 -48.62 27.34 102.35
CA ALA A 180 -48.33 28.68 102.85
C ALA A 180 -49.54 29.37 103.51
N GLN A 181 -50.77 29.07 103.06
CA GLN A 181 -52.01 29.56 103.68
C GLN A 181 -52.24 28.91 105.04
N ASP A 182 -52.08 27.58 105.13
CA ASP A 182 -52.22 26.85 106.39
C ASP A 182 -51.16 27.25 107.43
N GLN A 183 -49.91 27.48 107.02
CA GLN A 183 -48.88 28.00 107.93
C GLN A 183 -49.25 29.39 108.46
N ALA A 184 -49.80 30.27 107.63
CA ALA A 184 -50.23 31.60 108.05
C ALA A 184 -51.43 31.56 109.02
N GLU A 185 -52.40 30.66 108.81
CA GLU A 185 -53.53 30.48 109.74
C GLU A 185 -53.07 29.78 111.03
N LEU A 186 -52.12 28.85 110.97
CA LEU A 186 -51.51 28.25 112.16
C LEU A 186 -50.79 29.29 113.04
N ASP A 187 -49.94 30.13 112.43
CA ASP A 187 -49.22 31.20 113.13
C ASP A 187 -50.20 32.20 113.77
N ARG A 188 -51.28 32.52 113.06
CA ARG A 188 -52.39 33.37 113.56
C ARG A 188 -53.13 32.73 114.73
N LEU A 189 -53.53 31.46 114.64
CA LEU A 189 -54.25 30.76 115.70
C LEU A 189 -53.38 30.59 116.95
N GLN A 190 -52.07 30.36 116.79
CA GLN A 190 -51.12 30.36 117.90
C GLN A 190 -51.01 31.75 118.56
N ALA A 191 -51.04 32.83 117.78
CA ALA A 191 -51.06 34.19 118.31
C ALA A 191 -52.39 34.53 119.04
N GLU A 192 -53.55 34.08 118.53
CA GLU A 192 -54.85 34.24 119.20
C GLU A 192 -54.88 33.46 120.54
N LEU A 193 -54.35 32.23 120.56
CA LEU A 193 -54.24 31.42 121.77
C LEU A 193 -53.28 32.06 122.79
N ALA A 194 -52.13 32.57 122.36
CA ALA A 194 -51.16 33.23 123.23
C ALA A 194 -51.66 34.57 123.82
N ALA A 195 -52.68 35.19 123.22
CA ALA A 195 -53.34 36.39 123.70
C ALA A 195 -54.59 36.12 124.57
N THR A 196 -55.04 34.86 124.68
CA THR A 196 -56.25 34.46 125.42
C THR A 196 -55.94 34.24 126.91
N ASP A 197 -56.86 34.66 127.79
CA ASP A 197 -56.76 34.40 129.24
C ASP A 197 -56.83 32.89 129.53
N PRO A 198 -55.85 32.27 130.21
CA PRO A 198 -55.88 30.85 130.60
C PRO A 198 -57.09 30.45 131.46
N ALA A 199 -57.82 31.40 132.07
CA ALA A 199 -59.06 31.12 132.77
C ALA A 199 -60.25 30.82 131.83
N ASP A 200 -60.22 31.28 130.57
CA ASP A 200 -61.25 30.93 129.57
C ASP A 200 -60.95 29.55 128.94
N SER A 201 -61.22 28.51 129.72
CA SER A 201 -61.09 27.12 129.30
C SER A 201 -61.92 26.78 128.05
N ALA A 202 -62.97 27.54 127.71
CA ALA A 202 -63.80 27.26 126.54
C ALA A 202 -63.12 27.78 125.25
N THR A 203 -62.65 29.02 125.26
CA THR A 203 -61.92 29.59 124.12
C THR A 203 -60.58 28.89 123.91
N VAL A 204 -59.85 28.59 124.99
CA VAL A 204 -58.60 27.80 124.94
C VAL A 204 -58.84 26.42 124.34
N SER A 205 -59.91 25.71 124.73
CA SER A 205 -60.21 24.39 124.16
C SER A 205 -60.58 24.49 122.67
N ARG A 206 -61.38 25.49 122.27
CA ARG A 206 -61.73 25.72 120.84
C ARG A 206 -60.48 25.93 120.00
N LEU A 207 -59.60 26.85 120.41
CA LEU A 207 -58.38 27.19 119.68
C LEU A 207 -57.40 26.01 119.62
N THR A 208 -57.30 25.23 120.70
CA THR A 208 -56.47 24.01 120.72
C THR A 208 -56.96 22.98 119.71
N THR A 209 -58.28 22.80 119.56
CA THR A 209 -58.85 21.94 118.51
C THR A 209 -58.52 22.45 117.12
N SER A 210 -58.77 23.73 116.82
CA SER A 210 -58.50 24.29 115.48
C SER A 210 -57.01 24.33 115.12
N ILE A 211 -56.11 24.49 116.11
CA ILE A 211 -54.67 24.33 115.90
C ILE A 211 -54.32 22.88 115.52
N ALA A 212 -54.92 21.88 116.16
CA ALA A 212 -54.70 20.48 115.83
C ALA A 212 -55.29 20.10 114.45
N GLU A 213 -56.42 20.70 114.06
CA GLU A 213 -57.02 20.56 112.73
C GLU A 213 -56.12 21.14 111.64
N VAL A 214 -55.64 22.38 111.81
CA VAL A 214 -54.71 23.01 110.85
C VAL A 214 -53.36 22.28 110.81
N GLN A 215 -52.83 21.80 111.95
CA GLN A 215 -51.61 20.98 111.96
C GLN A 215 -51.76 19.65 111.20
N ALA A 216 -52.96 19.05 111.20
CA ALA A 216 -53.25 17.85 110.41
C ALA A 216 -53.32 18.16 108.91
N GLN A 217 -53.89 19.30 108.53
CA GLN A 217 -53.93 19.74 107.13
C GLN A 217 -52.53 20.11 106.61
N LEU A 218 -51.74 20.86 107.39
CA LEU A 218 -50.33 21.18 107.11
C LEU A 218 -49.49 19.92 106.79
N ALA A 219 -49.74 18.82 107.50
CA ALA A 219 -49.08 17.54 107.24
C ALA A 219 -49.54 16.87 105.93
N ALA A 220 -50.83 16.99 105.58
CA ALA A 220 -51.38 16.50 104.32
C ALA A 220 -50.90 17.34 103.12
N ASP A 221 -50.82 18.66 103.27
CA ASP A 221 -50.34 19.59 102.25
C ASP A 221 -48.82 19.46 102.05
N THR A 222 -48.05 19.23 103.12
CA THR A 222 -46.62 18.88 103.03
C THR A 222 -46.42 17.59 102.22
N ALA A 223 -47.25 16.56 102.46
CA ALA A 223 -47.21 15.32 101.68
C ALA A 223 -47.62 15.54 100.21
N THR A 224 -48.60 16.42 99.97
CA THR A 224 -49.08 16.77 98.63
C THR A 224 -48.02 17.54 97.83
N LEU A 225 -47.36 18.53 98.44
CA LEU A 225 -46.22 19.23 97.83
C LEU A 225 -45.05 18.28 97.53
N GLY A 226 -44.77 17.33 98.42
CA GLY A 226 -43.77 16.27 98.19
C GLY A 226 -44.12 15.36 96.99
N ALA A 227 -45.40 15.01 96.84
CA ALA A 227 -45.90 14.26 95.69
C ALA A 227 -45.83 15.07 94.39
N ALA A 228 -46.27 16.33 94.39
CA ALA A 228 -46.23 17.22 93.23
C ALA A 228 -44.79 17.51 92.76
N SER A 229 -43.88 17.79 93.71
CA SER A 229 -42.45 17.97 93.42
C SER A 229 -41.83 16.71 92.80
N SER A 230 -42.26 15.52 93.24
CA SER A 230 -41.82 14.24 92.67
C SER A 230 -42.40 14.00 91.27
N ALA A 231 -43.66 14.40 91.04
CA ALA A 231 -44.33 14.31 89.75
C ALA A 231 -43.70 15.23 88.70
N LEU A 232 -43.39 16.48 89.04
CA LEU A 232 -42.67 17.41 88.15
C LEU A 232 -41.27 16.86 87.80
N ALA A 233 -40.53 16.39 88.79
CA ALA A 233 -39.22 15.77 88.56
C ALA A 233 -39.29 14.47 87.74
N GLN A 234 -40.44 13.79 87.69
CA GLN A 234 -40.69 12.68 86.78
C GLN A 234 -41.04 13.19 85.37
N ALA A 235 -41.96 14.15 85.25
CA ALA A 235 -42.39 14.74 83.98
C ALA A 235 -41.21 15.32 83.19
N GLN A 236 -40.29 16.05 83.84
CA GLN A 236 -39.08 16.59 83.23
C GLN A 236 -38.17 15.48 82.65
N ARG A 237 -37.96 14.38 83.39
CA ARG A 237 -37.16 13.24 82.90
C ARG A 237 -37.85 12.51 81.74
N THR A 238 -39.18 12.44 81.74
CA THR A 238 -39.96 11.87 80.64
C THR A 238 -39.91 12.77 79.40
N GLN A 239 -39.96 14.10 79.57
CA GLN A 239 -39.74 15.08 78.51
C GLN A 239 -38.36 14.92 77.87
N ASP A 240 -37.28 14.97 78.67
CA ASP A 240 -35.90 14.85 78.19
C ASP A 240 -35.69 13.57 77.37
N SER A 241 -36.17 12.43 77.87
CA SER A 241 -36.00 11.13 77.22
C SER A 241 -36.86 10.98 75.96
N ALA A 242 -38.14 11.36 75.98
CA ALA A 242 -39.03 11.25 74.83
C ALA A 242 -38.65 12.22 73.70
N VAL A 243 -38.25 13.46 74.03
CA VAL A 243 -37.79 14.44 73.03
C VAL A 243 -36.45 14.02 72.42
N LEU A 244 -35.55 13.42 73.21
CA LEU A 244 -34.31 12.83 72.68
C LEU A 244 -34.58 11.62 71.76
N GLU A 245 -35.50 10.73 72.12
CA GLU A 245 -35.89 9.59 71.28
C GLU A 245 -36.48 10.05 69.94
N ALA A 246 -37.46 10.97 69.97
CA ALA A 246 -38.06 11.52 68.75
C ALA A 246 -37.04 12.28 67.87
N LYS A 247 -36.09 12.99 68.48
CA LYS A 247 -34.98 13.66 67.78
C LYS A 247 -34.02 12.65 67.11
N ASN A 248 -33.78 11.51 67.74
CA ASN A 248 -32.96 10.43 67.18
C ASN A 248 -33.70 9.69 66.05
N ALA A 249 -35.02 9.51 66.15
CA ALA A 249 -35.84 8.99 65.06
C ALA A 249 -35.80 9.92 63.82
N LEU A 250 -35.95 11.24 64.03
CA LEU A 250 -35.86 12.24 62.96
C LEU A 250 -34.47 12.30 62.31
N SER A 251 -33.38 12.20 63.10
CA SER A 251 -32.02 12.17 62.53
C SER A 251 -31.75 10.90 61.73
N ALA A 252 -32.27 9.75 62.17
CA ALA A 252 -32.20 8.49 61.43
C ALA A 252 -32.93 8.59 60.07
N GLN A 253 -34.16 9.09 60.03
CA GLN A 253 -34.92 9.25 58.78
C GLN A 253 -34.23 10.22 57.80
N ARG A 254 -33.65 11.32 58.31
CA ARG A 254 -32.85 12.25 57.49
C ARG A 254 -31.62 11.56 56.88
N GLY A 255 -30.98 10.64 57.61
CA GLY A 255 -29.91 9.78 57.09
C GLY A 255 -30.37 8.78 56.01
N VAL A 256 -31.58 8.22 56.14
CA VAL A 256 -32.18 7.36 55.10
C VAL A 256 -32.45 8.16 53.82
N ARG A 257 -33.06 9.35 53.92
CA ARG A 257 -33.27 10.28 52.80
C ARG A 257 -31.96 10.63 52.09
N ASP A 258 -30.93 11.00 52.85
CA ASP A 258 -29.64 11.41 52.27
C ASP A 258 -28.90 10.24 51.60
N SER A 259 -29.14 9.01 52.05
CA SER A 259 -28.66 7.79 51.40
C SER A 259 -29.43 7.50 50.10
N ALA A 260 -30.76 7.60 50.12
CA ALA A 260 -31.60 7.43 48.93
C ALA A 260 -31.32 8.49 47.84
N LYS A 261 -31.09 9.75 48.24
CA LYS A 261 -30.71 10.84 47.34
C LYS A 261 -29.37 10.56 46.64
N LYS A 262 -28.36 10.08 47.38
CA LYS A 262 -27.06 9.67 46.81
C LYS A 262 -27.19 8.48 45.86
N ALA A 263 -28.06 7.52 46.16
CA ALA A 263 -28.33 6.39 45.26
C ALA A 263 -28.96 6.86 43.93
N LEU A 264 -29.92 7.79 43.97
CA LEU A 264 -30.49 8.40 42.77
C LEU A 264 -29.45 9.19 41.96
N GLU A 265 -28.60 9.96 42.62
CA GLU A 265 -27.50 10.71 41.99
C GLU A 265 -26.49 9.77 41.32
N GLN A 266 -26.08 8.69 42.00
CA GLN A 266 -25.21 7.66 41.45
C GLN A 266 -25.84 6.90 40.27
N GLN A 267 -27.14 6.59 40.34
CA GLN A 267 -27.84 5.94 39.23
C GLN A 267 -27.87 6.87 38.01
N ARG A 268 -28.29 8.13 38.17
CA ARG A 268 -28.28 9.13 37.08
C ARG A 268 -26.88 9.37 36.50
N ALA A 269 -25.83 9.37 37.33
CA ALA A 269 -24.45 9.44 36.86
C ALA A 269 -24.04 8.19 36.03
N THR A 270 -24.52 7.01 36.41
CA THR A 270 -24.29 5.75 35.67
C THR A 270 -24.97 5.80 34.31
N VAL A 271 -26.24 6.24 34.25
CA VAL A 271 -26.98 6.44 33.00
C VAL A 271 -26.25 7.45 32.10
N ALA A 272 -25.86 8.61 32.62
CA ALA A 272 -25.15 9.65 31.88
C ALA A 272 -23.77 9.21 31.32
N VAL A 273 -23.06 8.30 32.01
CA VAL A 273 -21.82 7.70 31.49
C VAL A 273 -22.10 6.71 30.36
N ALA A 274 -23.23 6.00 30.40
CA ALA A 274 -23.65 5.10 29.33
C ALA A 274 -24.32 5.83 28.14
N GLU A 275 -24.91 7.02 28.37
CA GLU A 275 -25.44 7.91 27.31
C GLU A 275 -24.35 8.55 26.45
N GLN A 276 -23.09 8.57 26.89
CA GLN A 276 -21.95 9.04 26.08
C GLN A 276 -21.62 8.12 24.88
N GLY A 277 -22.42 7.06 24.67
CA GLY A 277 -22.42 6.23 23.48
C GLY A 277 -21.26 5.24 23.43
N ALA A 278 -21.08 4.62 22.25
CA ALA A 278 -19.89 3.82 22.00
C ALA A 278 -18.65 4.74 22.03
N ARG A 279 -17.75 4.47 22.98
CA ARG A 279 -16.50 5.22 23.16
C ARG A 279 -15.72 5.24 21.84
N PRO A 280 -15.01 6.33 21.48
CA PRO A 280 -14.31 6.42 20.20
C PRO A 280 -13.51 5.17 19.84
N GLY A 281 -12.67 4.68 20.77
CA GLY A 281 -11.88 3.46 20.57
C GLY A 281 -12.67 2.16 20.31
N THR A 282 -13.96 2.08 20.66
CA THR A 282 -14.82 0.94 20.28
C THR A 282 -15.38 1.07 18.86
N LEU A 283 -15.68 2.28 18.40
CA LEU A 283 -16.05 2.55 17.01
C LEU A 283 -14.83 2.41 16.08
N ASP A 284 -13.66 2.91 16.51
CA ASP A 284 -12.42 2.83 15.75
C ASP A 284 -11.94 1.36 15.63
N ALA A 285 -12.09 0.55 16.69
CA ALA A 285 -11.84 -0.89 16.61
C ALA A 285 -12.81 -1.61 15.66
N ALA A 286 -14.10 -1.27 15.68
CA ALA A 286 -15.08 -1.85 14.76
C ALA A 286 -14.81 -1.45 13.30
N ARG A 287 -14.40 -0.20 13.06
CA ARG A 287 -13.98 0.29 11.73
C ARG A 287 -12.72 -0.43 11.22
N ALA A 288 -11.68 -0.56 12.06
CA ALA A 288 -10.48 -1.31 11.73
C ALA A 288 -10.77 -2.79 11.43
N GLN A 289 -11.77 -3.39 12.10
CA GLN A 289 -12.22 -4.74 11.81
C GLN A 289 -12.95 -4.86 10.45
N VAL A 290 -13.74 -3.84 10.06
CA VAL A 290 -14.34 -3.75 8.71
C VAL A 290 -13.28 -3.56 7.64
N GLU A 291 -12.29 -2.70 7.86
CA GLU A 291 -11.15 -2.48 6.95
C GLU A 291 -10.32 -3.76 6.77
N SER A 292 -9.97 -4.43 7.86
CA SER A 292 -9.28 -5.73 7.84
C SER A 292 -10.06 -6.80 7.08
N ALA A 293 -11.38 -6.88 7.28
CA ALA A 293 -12.24 -7.80 6.56
C ALA A 293 -12.38 -7.45 5.06
N GLN A 294 -12.38 -6.17 4.71
CA GLN A 294 -12.38 -5.71 3.31
C GLN A 294 -11.07 -6.11 2.61
N VAL A 295 -9.92 -5.91 3.26
CA VAL A 295 -8.62 -6.39 2.74
C VAL A 295 -8.61 -7.91 2.55
N ALA A 296 -9.21 -8.68 3.46
CA ALA A 296 -9.34 -10.13 3.30
C ALA A 296 -10.25 -10.51 2.11
N VAL A 297 -11.32 -9.76 1.85
CA VAL A 297 -12.18 -9.93 0.66
C VAL A 297 -11.41 -9.64 -0.62
N ASP A 298 -10.63 -8.56 -0.68
CA ASP A 298 -9.91 -8.18 -1.90
C ASP A 298 -8.68 -9.09 -2.15
N GLN A 299 -8.04 -9.60 -1.11
CA GLN A 299 -7.08 -10.70 -1.22
C GLN A 299 -7.73 -11.98 -1.78
N ALA A 300 -8.92 -12.35 -1.29
CA ALA A 300 -9.62 -13.54 -1.77
C ALA A 300 -10.15 -13.38 -3.21
N ARG A 301 -10.58 -12.18 -3.62
CA ARG A 301 -10.89 -11.84 -5.01
C ARG A 301 -9.65 -11.96 -5.90
N THR A 302 -8.53 -11.38 -5.48
CA THR A 302 -7.24 -11.50 -6.18
C THR A 302 -6.82 -12.97 -6.32
N ALA A 303 -7.08 -13.81 -5.31
CA ALA A 303 -6.85 -15.25 -5.38
C ALA A 303 -7.77 -15.97 -6.38
N VAL A 304 -9.02 -15.51 -6.58
CA VAL A 304 -9.93 -16.00 -7.63
C VAL A 304 -9.49 -15.52 -9.02
N ASP A 305 -9.12 -14.26 -9.20
CA ASP A 305 -8.66 -13.74 -10.49
C ASP A 305 -7.37 -14.43 -10.95
N ASN A 306 -6.45 -14.72 -10.02
CA ASN A 306 -5.23 -15.49 -10.26
C ASN A 306 -5.47 -16.96 -10.68
N THR A 307 -6.71 -17.48 -10.66
CA THR A 307 -7.04 -18.79 -11.25
C THR A 307 -7.14 -18.76 -12.78
N ILE A 308 -7.07 -17.58 -13.38
CA ILE A 308 -7.18 -17.35 -14.83
C ILE A 308 -5.87 -16.73 -15.33
N LEU A 309 -5.11 -17.47 -16.12
CA LEU A 309 -3.95 -16.92 -16.83
C LEU A 309 -4.45 -16.02 -17.95
N ARG A 310 -3.88 -14.81 -18.04
CA ARG A 310 -4.23 -13.81 -19.06
C ARG A 310 -3.01 -13.30 -19.82
N ALA A 311 -3.22 -12.87 -21.06
CA ALA A 311 -2.19 -12.23 -21.87
C ALA A 311 -1.83 -10.84 -21.28
N PRO A 312 -0.55 -10.55 -20.95
CA PRO A 312 -0.14 -9.24 -20.41
C PRO A 312 0.13 -8.19 -21.50
N PHE A 313 0.22 -8.60 -22.76
CA PHE A 313 0.31 -7.75 -23.96
C PHE A 313 -0.38 -8.49 -25.13
N ALA A 314 -0.62 -7.80 -26.25
CA ALA A 314 -1.15 -8.43 -27.47
C ALA A 314 -0.03 -9.09 -28.28
N GLY A 315 -0.23 -10.30 -28.79
CA GLY A 315 0.81 -11.06 -29.49
C GLY A 315 0.34 -12.41 -30.01
N VAL A 316 1.29 -13.24 -30.47
CA VAL A 316 1.02 -14.59 -31.02
C VAL A 316 1.43 -15.66 -30.01
N VAL A 317 0.56 -16.64 -29.80
CA VAL A 317 0.83 -17.81 -28.96
C VAL A 317 1.83 -18.72 -29.67
N SER A 318 3.05 -18.84 -29.15
CA SER A 318 4.12 -19.64 -29.77
C SER A 318 4.16 -21.09 -29.28
N ASP A 319 3.72 -21.37 -28.04
CA ASP A 319 3.64 -22.71 -27.47
C ASP A 319 2.63 -22.74 -26.32
N VAL A 320 2.04 -23.91 -26.03
CA VAL A 320 1.01 -24.13 -25.01
C VAL A 320 1.33 -25.44 -24.27
N THR A 321 2.14 -25.33 -23.22
CA THR A 321 2.49 -26.45 -22.32
C THR A 321 1.31 -26.89 -21.43
N ALA A 322 0.27 -26.07 -21.30
CA ALA A 322 -0.89 -26.35 -20.44
C ALA A 322 -1.75 -27.51 -20.98
N VAL A 323 -1.97 -28.54 -20.15
CA VAL A 323 -2.83 -29.69 -20.48
C VAL A 323 -3.97 -29.82 -19.47
N VAL A 324 -5.21 -29.91 -19.97
CA VAL A 324 -6.41 -30.08 -19.13
C VAL A 324 -6.30 -31.36 -18.29
N GLY A 325 -6.58 -31.24 -16.99
CA GLY A 325 -6.44 -32.32 -16.01
C GLY A 325 -5.05 -32.47 -15.38
N GLN A 326 -4.03 -31.72 -15.84
CA GLN A 326 -2.73 -31.66 -15.15
C GLN A 326 -2.69 -30.54 -14.10
N THR A 327 -1.85 -30.71 -13.08
CA THR A 327 -1.62 -29.69 -12.04
C THR A 327 -0.64 -28.64 -12.54
N ALA A 328 -1.13 -27.42 -12.75
CA ALA A 328 -0.29 -26.25 -12.93
C ALA A 328 0.23 -25.78 -11.55
N ALA A 329 1.55 -25.90 -11.34
CA ALA A 329 2.21 -25.28 -10.20
C ALA A 329 2.29 -23.75 -10.40
N ALA A 330 2.27 -23.00 -9.29
CA ALA A 330 2.53 -21.56 -9.31
C ALA A 330 3.88 -21.27 -8.63
N GLY A 331 4.68 -20.40 -9.25
CA GLY A 331 5.99 -19.98 -8.75
C GLY A 331 7.07 -19.95 -9.82
N ALA A 332 7.94 -18.93 -9.78
CA ALA A 332 8.98 -18.65 -10.79
C ALA A 332 10.20 -19.61 -10.75
N GLY A 333 9.97 -20.90 -10.51
CA GLY A 333 11.00 -21.94 -10.36
C GLY A 333 10.68 -23.26 -11.06
N THR A 334 9.51 -23.39 -11.71
CA THR A 334 9.27 -24.44 -12.71
C THR A 334 9.55 -23.86 -14.08
N ALA A 335 10.60 -24.35 -14.75
CA ALA A 335 10.93 -23.95 -16.12
C ALA A 335 9.91 -24.56 -17.09
N GLY A 336 9.37 -23.74 -18.00
CA GLY A 336 8.21 -24.08 -18.82
C GLY A 336 6.95 -23.35 -18.34
N GLY A 337 6.77 -22.13 -18.84
CA GLY A 337 5.50 -21.42 -18.76
C GLY A 337 4.34 -22.23 -19.35
N LEU A 338 3.12 -21.98 -18.86
CA LEU A 338 1.90 -22.65 -19.33
C LEU A 338 1.55 -22.27 -20.77
N VAL A 339 1.89 -21.04 -21.16
CA VAL A 339 1.75 -20.48 -22.51
C VAL A 339 2.97 -19.60 -22.79
N THR A 340 3.57 -19.72 -23.97
CA THR A 340 4.64 -18.81 -24.42
C THR A 340 4.06 -17.80 -25.39
N LEU A 341 4.05 -16.52 -25.00
CA LEU A 341 3.55 -15.41 -25.83
C LEU A 341 4.72 -14.66 -26.47
N VAL A 342 4.61 -14.36 -27.77
CA VAL A 342 5.64 -13.70 -28.56
C VAL A 342 5.09 -12.43 -29.21
N ASP A 343 5.83 -11.33 -29.10
CA ASP A 343 5.57 -10.10 -29.87
C ASP A 343 6.04 -10.32 -31.33
N PRO A 344 5.14 -10.23 -32.34
CA PRO A 344 5.50 -10.36 -33.74
C PRO A 344 6.08 -9.07 -34.35
N ALA A 345 5.85 -7.90 -33.73
CA ALA A 345 6.28 -6.60 -34.25
C ALA A 345 7.75 -6.30 -33.92
N GLY A 346 8.24 -6.72 -32.76
CA GLY A 346 9.60 -6.47 -32.27
C GLY A 346 10.74 -7.26 -32.92
N LYS A 347 10.66 -7.66 -34.20
CA LYS A 347 11.71 -8.51 -34.82
C LYS A 347 13.09 -7.82 -34.86
N SER A 348 14.11 -8.54 -34.41
CA SER A 348 15.51 -8.11 -34.43
C SER A 348 16.43 -9.22 -34.95
N ILE A 349 17.68 -8.88 -35.27
CA ILE A 349 18.72 -9.86 -35.61
C ILE A 349 19.83 -9.77 -34.56
N GLY A 350 20.15 -10.90 -33.92
CA GLY A 350 21.37 -11.03 -33.13
C GLY A 350 22.49 -11.57 -34.01
N ALA A 351 23.43 -10.72 -34.39
CA ALA A 351 24.62 -11.07 -35.16
C ALA A 351 25.85 -11.07 -34.26
N ASN A 352 26.81 -11.95 -34.54
CA ASN A 352 28.07 -12.01 -33.81
C ASN A 352 29.18 -11.40 -34.67
N VAL A 353 29.87 -10.39 -34.13
CA VAL A 353 30.90 -9.62 -34.86
C VAL A 353 32.27 -9.87 -34.22
N SER A 354 33.33 -9.97 -35.02
CA SER A 354 34.68 -10.24 -34.48
C SER A 354 35.18 -9.08 -33.59
N GLU A 355 36.04 -9.38 -32.63
CA GLU A 355 36.71 -8.36 -31.79
C GLU A 355 37.41 -7.27 -32.62
N ALA A 356 38.05 -7.63 -33.73
CA ALA A 356 38.76 -6.68 -34.59
C ALA A 356 37.81 -5.71 -35.30
N ASP A 357 36.65 -6.19 -35.73
CA ASP A 357 35.64 -5.40 -36.43
C ASP A 357 34.78 -4.56 -35.47
N ALA A 358 34.48 -5.11 -34.28
CA ALA A 358 33.65 -4.49 -33.24
C ALA A 358 34.21 -3.14 -32.76
N VAL A 359 35.53 -2.92 -32.82
CA VAL A 359 36.18 -1.62 -32.55
C VAL A 359 35.71 -0.50 -33.50
N SER A 360 35.13 -0.84 -34.65
CA SER A 360 34.60 0.11 -35.64
C SER A 360 33.06 0.25 -35.64
N LEU A 361 32.37 -0.48 -34.76
CA LEU A 361 30.91 -0.44 -34.66
C LEU A 361 30.43 0.69 -33.73
N GLU A 362 29.37 1.37 -34.17
CA GLU A 362 28.69 2.42 -33.43
C GLU A 362 27.17 2.23 -33.55
N VAL A 363 26.42 2.49 -32.47
CA VAL A 363 24.95 2.39 -32.46
C VAL A 363 24.35 3.43 -33.42
N GLY A 364 23.40 3.01 -34.24
CA GLY A 364 22.78 3.82 -35.30
C GLY A 364 23.42 3.65 -36.69
N GLN A 365 24.52 2.90 -36.83
CA GLN A 365 25.06 2.54 -38.15
C GLN A 365 24.02 1.77 -38.99
N THR A 366 23.96 2.06 -40.30
CA THR A 366 23.03 1.43 -41.25
C THR A 366 23.49 0.03 -41.65
N VAL A 367 22.54 -0.89 -41.77
CA VAL A 367 22.78 -2.31 -42.03
C VAL A 367 21.94 -2.78 -43.21
N ASP A 368 22.61 -3.34 -44.23
CA ASP A 368 21.96 -4.12 -45.28
C ASP A 368 21.88 -5.59 -44.82
N ILE A 369 20.69 -6.16 -44.88
CA ILE A 369 20.37 -7.50 -44.39
C ILE A 369 19.99 -8.37 -45.59
N SER A 370 20.59 -9.55 -45.69
CA SER A 370 20.27 -10.59 -46.67
C SER A 370 19.83 -11.87 -45.97
N PHE A 371 18.84 -12.55 -46.52
CA PHE A 371 18.34 -13.83 -46.01
C PHE A 371 18.59 -14.95 -47.05
N PRO A 372 19.73 -15.67 -47.00
CA PRO A 372 20.13 -16.62 -48.05
C PRO A 372 19.12 -17.75 -48.33
N ALA A 373 18.32 -18.12 -47.33
CA ALA A 373 17.35 -19.21 -47.42
C ALA A 373 16.11 -18.90 -48.29
N ASN A 374 15.78 -17.63 -48.52
CA ASN A 374 14.61 -17.22 -49.31
C ASN A 374 14.89 -16.04 -50.27
N GLY A 375 16.10 -15.45 -50.24
CA GLY A 375 16.50 -14.36 -51.12
C GLY A 375 15.88 -13.00 -50.77
N LEU A 376 15.25 -12.86 -49.61
CA LEU A 376 14.76 -11.56 -49.13
C LEU A 376 15.94 -10.65 -48.76
N THR A 377 15.76 -9.35 -48.98
CA THR A 377 16.64 -8.30 -48.47
C THR A 377 15.84 -7.32 -47.61
N ALA A 378 16.46 -6.85 -46.54
CA ALA A 378 15.87 -5.90 -45.61
C ALA A 378 16.89 -4.81 -45.26
N SER A 379 16.42 -3.66 -44.79
CA SER A 379 17.29 -2.63 -44.21
C SER A 379 17.07 -2.55 -42.70
N GLY A 380 18.12 -2.18 -41.97
CA GLY A 380 18.08 -2.07 -40.51
C GLY A 380 19.15 -1.12 -39.97
N THR A 381 19.22 -1.02 -38.64
CA THR A 381 20.23 -0.23 -37.92
C THR A 381 20.80 -1.01 -36.74
N VAL A 382 22.06 -0.76 -36.40
CA VAL A 382 22.67 -1.26 -35.16
C VAL A 382 21.94 -0.63 -33.97
N ALA A 383 21.20 -1.44 -33.21
CA ALA A 383 20.39 -1.00 -32.07
C ALA A 383 21.15 -1.09 -30.74
N SER A 384 21.97 -2.12 -30.57
CA SER A 384 22.87 -2.26 -29.41
C SER A 384 24.07 -3.15 -29.73
N ILE A 385 25.14 -2.99 -28.95
CA ILE A 385 26.32 -3.87 -28.95
C ILE A 385 26.51 -4.30 -27.48
N ASP A 386 26.50 -5.59 -27.18
CA ASP A 386 26.73 -6.07 -25.81
C ASP A 386 28.21 -5.87 -25.46
N PRO A 387 28.56 -5.17 -24.37
CA PRO A 387 29.96 -5.06 -23.93
C PRO A 387 30.59 -6.37 -23.45
N ARG A 388 29.80 -7.45 -23.29
CA ARG A 388 30.32 -8.80 -23.04
C ARG A 388 30.69 -9.49 -24.34
N SER A 389 31.96 -9.86 -24.47
CA SER A 389 32.40 -10.80 -25.49
C SER A 389 32.00 -12.23 -25.16
N SER A 390 31.84 -13.03 -26.22
CA SER A 390 31.68 -14.47 -26.21
C SER A 390 32.84 -15.10 -26.96
N VAL A 391 33.20 -16.34 -26.63
CA VAL A 391 34.21 -17.11 -27.38
C VAL A 391 33.52 -18.27 -28.07
N VAL A 392 33.50 -18.23 -29.40
CA VAL A 392 32.95 -19.27 -30.28
C VAL A 392 34.06 -19.72 -31.21
N ASP A 393 34.31 -21.04 -31.28
CA ASP A 393 35.39 -21.64 -32.07
C ASP A 393 36.77 -20.99 -31.87
N ASN A 394 37.07 -20.64 -30.62
CA ASN A 394 38.30 -19.96 -30.18
C ASN A 394 38.50 -18.54 -30.75
N VAL A 395 37.45 -17.91 -31.27
CA VAL A 395 37.42 -16.50 -31.72
C VAL A 395 36.59 -15.66 -30.76
N VAL A 396 37.09 -14.48 -30.39
CA VAL A 396 36.37 -13.49 -29.56
C VAL A 396 35.35 -12.74 -30.43
N GLN A 397 34.08 -12.77 -30.02
CA GLN A 397 32.96 -12.20 -30.75
C GLN A 397 32.04 -11.38 -29.83
N TYR A 398 31.65 -10.19 -30.27
CA TYR A 398 30.69 -9.32 -29.59
C TYR A 398 29.31 -9.47 -30.22
N GLN A 399 28.28 -9.62 -29.38
CA GLN A 399 26.91 -9.75 -29.88
C GLN A 399 26.32 -8.37 -30.19
N THR A 400 25.92 -8.19 -31.44
CA THR A 400 25.32 -6.96 -31.96
C THR A 400 23.86 -7.21 -32.28
N THR A 401 22.97 -6.41 -31.69
CA THR A 401 21.53 -6.44 -31.97
C THR A 401 21.22 -5.42 -33.05
N ILE A 402 20.59 -5.88 -34.13
CA ILE A 402 20.20 -5.06 -35.27
C ILE A 402 18.67 -4.96 -35.27
N ALA A 403 18.14 -3.75 -35.20
CA ALA A 403 16.73 -3.49 -35.40
C ALA A 403 16.43 -3.57 -36.90
N ILE A 404 15.41 -4.32 -37.28
CA ILE A 404 15.00 -4.42 -38.68
C ILE A 404 14.00 -3.28 -38.98
N GLY A 405 14.26 -2.50 -40.02
CA GLY A 405 13.44 -1.35 -40.42
C GLY A 405 12.31 -1.74 -41.38
N SER A 406 12.65 -2.36 -42.51
CA SER A 406 11.67 -2.81 -43.51
C SER A 406 12.20 -3.95 -44.38
N GLY A 407 11.29 -4.76 -44.95
CA GLY A 407 11.61 -5.87 -45.86
C GLY A 407 11.66 -7.27 -45.23
N ALA A 408 11.43 -7.41 -43.91
CA ALA A 408 11.52 -8.67 -43.18
C ALA A 408 10.17 -9.16 -42.58
N GLU A 409 9.05 -8.74 -43.14
CA GLU A 409 7.71 -9.15 -42.71
C GLU A 409 7.53 -10.68 -42.81
N GLU A 410 8.01 -11.28 -43.89
CA GLU A 410 8.02 -12.75 -44.11
C GLU A 410 9.19 -13.48 -43.41
N ALA A 411 10.17 -12.77 -42.84
CA ALA A 411 11.32 -13.40 -42.19
C ALA A 411 10.90 -14.11 -40.88
N ARG A 412 11.34 -15.36 -40.71
CA ARG A 412 10.94 -16.22 -39.59
C ARG A 412 11.90 -16.09 -38.42
N ILE A 413 11.40 -16.21 -37.19
CA ILE A 413 12.24 -16.31 -35.99
C ILE A 413 13.15 -17.54 -36.11
N GLY A 414 14.41 -17.41 -35.74
CA GLY A 414 15.44 -18.44 -35.91
C GLY A 414 16.09 -18.49 -37.31
N GLN A 415 15.58 -17.76 -38.30
CA GLN A 415 16.16 -17.73 -39.65
C GLN A 415 17.54 -17.06 -39.65
N THR A 416 18.51 -17.66 -40.35
CA THR A 416 19.84 -17.08 -40.56
C THR A 416 19.76 -15.84 -41.46
N ALA A 417 20.49 -14.80 -41.09
CA ALA A 417 20.65 -13.57 -41.86
C ALA A 417 22.13 -13.20 -41.95
N ASP A 418 22.58 -12.81 -43.14
CA ASP A 418 23.87 -12.17 -43.36
C ASP A 418 23.67 -10.67 -43.29
N VAL A 419 24.52 -9.97 -42.53
CA VAL A 419 24.37 -8.54 -42.24
C VAL A 419 25.64 -7.78 -42.63
N THR A 420 25.47 -6.71 -43.40
CA THR A 420 26.55 -5.84 -43.86
C THR A 420 26.36 -4.47 -43.21
N ILE A 421 27.14 -4.20 -42.16
CA ILE A 421 27.07 -2.98 -41.37
C ILE A 421 28.00 -1.94 -42.00
N THR A 422 27.47 -0.79 -42.43
CA THR A 422 28.30 0.31 -42.96
C THR A 422 28.88 1.12 -41.80
N THR A 423 30.17 0.96 -41.54
CA THR A 423 30.82 1.57 -40.37
C THR A 423 31.27 3.00 -40.64
N ARG A 424 31.73 3.30 -41.86
CA ARG A 424 32.05 4.66 -42.31
C ARG A 424 31.75 4.85 -43.79
N THR A 425 31.22 6.03 -44.14
CA THR A 425 31.00 6.48 -45.52
C THR A 425 31.75 7.77 -45.76
N ALA A 426 32.44 7.88 -46.90
CA ALA A 426 33.10 9.09 -47.38
C ALA A 426 32.61 9.41 -48.79
N THR A 427 31.93 10.54 -48.98
CA THR A 427 31.28 10.90 -50.25
C THR A 427 32.10 11.84 -51.12
N GLY A 428 32.06 11.63 -52.44
CA GLY A 428 32.73 12.44 -53.45
C GLY A 428 34.25 12.54 -53.32
N VAL A 429 34.90 11.60 -52.63
CA VAL A 429 36.34 11.60 -52.35
C VAL A 429 37.15 11.04 -53.53
N LEU A 430 38.43 11.38 -53.62
CA LEU A 430 39.33 10.77 -54.60
C LEU A 430 39.61 9.32 -54.18
N VAL A 431 39.23 8.35 -55.01
CA VAL A 431 39.48 6.92 -54.76
C VAL A 431 40.50 6.40 -55.76
N VAL A 432 41.43 5.60 -55.27
CA VAL A 432 42.31 4.75 -56.10
C VAL A 432 42.13 3.29 -55.71
N PRO A 433 42.30 2.33 -56.64
CA PRO A 433 42.36 0.92 -56.26
C PRO A 433 43.46 0.69 -55.23
N THR A 434 43.20 -0.11 -54.20
CA THR A 434 44.15 -0.34 -53.08
C THR A 434 45.51 -0.88 -53.58
N SER A 435 45.52 -1.62 -54.69
CA SER A 435 46.73 -2.11 -55.37
C SER A 435 47.60 -1.04 -56.05
N ALA A 436 47.14 0.21 -56.11
CA ALA A 436 47.94 1.37 -56.55
C ALA A 436 48.66 2.09 -55.39
N VAL A 437 48.32 1.75 -54.14
CA VAL A 437 48.87 2.38 -52.93
C VAL A 437 50.02 1.54 -52.39
N ILE A 438 51.17 2.18 -52.21
CA ILE A 438 52.39 1.53 -51.74
C ILE A 438 52.79 2.18 -50.41
N THR A 439 52.89 1.37 -49.36
CA THR A 439 53.34 1.81 -48.03
C THR A 439 54.69 1.17 -47.72
N ALA A 440 55.73 1.97 -47.56
CA ALA A 440 57.09 1.52 -47.25
C ALA A 440 57.78 2.52 -46.32
N ASP A 441 58.58 2.03 -45.36
CA ASP A 441 59.36 2.85 -44.41
C ASP A 441 58.54 3.93 -43.70
N GLY A 442 57.29 3.61 -43.35
CA GLY A 442 56.35 4.52 -42.69
C GLY A 442 55.75 5.62 -43.58
N ARG A 443 56.00 5.59 -44.89
CA ARG A 443 55.48 6.58 -45.87
C ARG A 443 54.58 5.91 -46.90
N THR A 444 53.45 6.56 -47.21
CA THR A 444 52.48 6.10 -48.19
C THR A 444 52.58 6.91 -49.48
N TRP A 445 52.61 6.23 -50.62
CA TRP A 445 52.84 6.85 -51.93
C TRP A 445 52.15 6.06 -53.04
N VAL A 446 51.97 6.72 -54.17
CA VAL A 446 51.56 6.09 -55.43
C VAL A 446 52.58 6.41 -56.53
N LEU A 447 52.51 5.68 -57.63
CA LEU A 447 53.23 6.00 -58.87
C LEU A 447 52.26 6.69 -59.84
N ARG A 448 52.37 8.01 -59.99
CA ARG A 448 51.62 8.76 -61.01
C ARG A 448 52.33 8.63 -62.35
N MET A 449 51.59 8.30 -63.42
CA MET A 449 52.12 8.21 -64.77
C MET A 449 51.91 9.53 -65.52
N GLU A 450 52.99 10.15 -65.96
CA GLU A 450 53.01 11.39 -66.74
C GLU A 450 53.68 11.10 -68.10
N ALA A 451 52.86 11.06 -69.16
CA ALA A 451 53.22 10.53 -70.48
C ALA A 451 53.81 9.11 -70.41
N GLU A 452 55.14 8.98 -70.39
CA GLU A 452 55.86 7.70 -70.31
C GLU A 452 56.66 7.53 -69.00
N ASN A 453 56.76 8.59 -68.18
CA ASN A 453 57.49 8.56 -66.91
C ASN A 453 56.59 8.24 -65.72
N GLN A 454 57.17 7.59 -64.70
CA GLN A 454 56.50 7.32 -63.43
C GLN A 454 57.10 8.19 -62.32
N THR A 455 56.28 9.03 -61.71
CA THR A 455 56.66 9.90 -60.60
C THR A 455 56.12 9.33 -59.29
N ARG A 456 56.99 9.11 -58.30
CA ARG A 456 56.58 8.77 -56.93
C ARG A 456 55.93 10.01 -56.29
N VAL A 457 54.64 9.93 -56.01
CA VAL A 457 53.85 10.97 -55.34
C VAL A 457 53.52 10.47 -53.93
N GLU A 458 54.01 11.17 -52.91
CA GLU A 458 53.64 10.93 -51.50
C GLU A 458 52.18 11.36 -51.29
N VAL A 459 51.36 10.50 -50.66
CA VAL A 459 49.92 10.69 -50.50
C VAL A 459 49.50 10.47 -49.05
N THR A 460 48.56 11.29 -48.55
CA THR A 460 47.84 10.97 -47.32
C THR A 460 46.62 10.13 -47.67
N THR A 461 46.62 8.86 -47.28
CA THR A 461 45.44 7.99 -47.37
C THR A 461 44.41 8.30 -46.28
N GLY A 462 43.15 8.06 -46.57
CA GLY A 462 42.05 8.14 -45.62
C GLY A 462 41.40 6.78 -45.36
N LEU A 463 40.07 6.72 -45.50
CA LEU A 463 39.27 5.50 -45.45
C LEU A 463 39.77 4.46 -46.47
N VAL A 464 39.90 3.21 -46.03
CA VAL A 464 40.00 2.05 -46.93
C VAL A 464 38.63 1.39 -46.94
N GLY A 465 38.07 1.17 -48.13
CA GLY A 465 36.77 0.56 -48.33
C GLY A 465 36.81 -0.56 -49.37
N THR A 466 35.67 -1.18 -49.63
CA THR A 466 35.58 -2.36 -50.50
C THR A 466 35.95 -2.11 -51.96
N SER A 467 35.80 -0.87 -52.45
CA SER A 467 36.11 -0.46 -53.83
C SER A 467 37.49 0.22 -54.00
N GLY A 468 38.22 0.52 -52.92
CA GLY A 468 39.53 1.17 -52.98
C GLY A 468 39.91 1.96 -51.73
N THR A 469 40.90 2.85 -51.87
CA THR A 469 41.44 3.70 -50.81
C THR A 469 41.19 5.17 -51.11
N GLU A 470 40.69 5.92 -50.12
CA GLU A 470 40.57 7.37 -50.12
C GLU A 470 41.96 8.04 -50.18
N ILE A 471 42.14 9.00 -51.09
CA ILE A 471 43.32 9.87 -51.16
C ILE A 471 42.93 11.29 -50.76
N ARG A 472 43.42 11.73 -49.59
CA ARG A 472 43.16 13.08 -49.04
C ARG A 472 44.08 14.16 -49.60
N SER A 473 45.28 13.78 -50.04
CA SER A 473 46.30 14.70 -50.54
C SER A 473 47.24 14.02 -51.54
N GLY A 474 47.94 14.83 -52.35
CA GLY A 474 48.96 14.39 -53.32
C GLY A 474 48.46 14.22 -54.75
N LEU A 475 47.21 13.76 -54.95
CA LEU A 475 46.62 13.49 -56.27
C LEU A 475 45.47 14.45 -56.64
N ARG A 476 45.12 14.46 -57.92
CA ARG A 476 43.97 15.17 -58.50
C ARG A 476 43.05 14.21 -59.25
N ALA A 477 41.78 14.57 -59.41
CA ALA A 477 40.86 13.83 -60.28
C ALA A 477 41.37 13.89 -61.73
N GLY A 478 41.43 12.73 -62.39
CA GLY A 478 41.99 12.57 -63.74
C GLY A 478 43.48 12.20 -63.78
N ASP A 479 44.21 12.23 -62.65
CA ASP A 479 45.56 11.66 -62.58
C ASP A 479 45.51 10.16 -62.94
N ARG A 480 46.58 9.63 -63.55
CA ARG A 480 46.72 8.18 -63.81
C ARG A 480 47.69 7.58 -62.81
N VAL A 481 47.25 6.59 -62.04
CA VAL A 481 48.09 5.84 -61.09
C VAL A 481 48.41 4.45 -61.64
N VAL A 482 49.65 4.02 -61.47
CA VAL A 482 50.10 2.66 -61.77
C VAL A 482 49.52 1.69 -60.75
N LEU A 483 49.00 0.56 -61.22
CA LEU A 483 48.67 -0.58 -60.38
C LEU A 483 49.95 -1.38 -60.15
N THR A 484 50.42 -1.45 -58.90
CA THR A 484 51.52 -2.34 -58.54
C THR A 484 51.03 -3.79 -58.57
N ALA A 485 51.51 -4.55 -59.56
CA ALA A 485 51.46 -6.00 -59.48
C ALA A 485 52.27 -6.45 -58.25
N GLY A 486 51.68 -7.36 -57.45
CA GLY A 486 52.28 -7.80 -56.18
C GLY A 486 53.68 -8.37 -56.34
N THR A 487 54.51 -8.17 -55.31
CA THR A 487 55.91 -8.59 -55.23
C THR A 487 56.10 -10.05 -55.68
N GLN A 488 57.14 -10.32 -56.47
CA GLN A 488 57.51 -11.69 -56.85
C GLN A 488 57.77 -12.55 -55.61
N ALA A 489 57.29 -13.80 -55.64
CA ALA A 489 57.53 -14.77 -54.59
C ALA A 489 59.03 -15.08 -54.45
N THR A 490 59.55 -15.06 -53.23
CA THR A 490 60.89 -15.52 -52.89
C THR A 490 61.01 -17.02 -53.17
N PRO A 491 61.90 -17.49 -54.06
CA PRO A 491 62.09 -18.92 -54.29
C PRO A 491 62.71 -19.57 -53.04
N SER A 492 62.09 -20.64 -52.56
CA SER A 492 62.53 -21.36 -51.36
C SER A 492 63.89 -22.03 -51.57
N ALA A 493 64.83 -21.81 -50.66
CA ALA A 493 66.12 -22.50 -50.69
C ALA A 493 65.96 -23.96 -50.21
N THR A 494 66.15 -24.92 -51.11
CA THR A 494 66.08 -26.36 -50.80
C THR A 494 67.24 -26.77 -49.90
N ALA A 495 66.96 -27.00 -48.62
CA ALA A 495 67.90 -27.60 -47.68
C ALA A 495 67.95 -29.14 -47.87
N THR A 496 68.81 -29.62 -48.78
CA THR A 496 69.15 -31.04 -48.88
C THR A 496 69.86 -31.47 -47.59
N GLY A 497 69.31 -32.46 -46.88
CA GLY A 497 69.86 -32.92 -45.61
C GLY A 497 71.16 -33.71 -45.75
N SER A 498 72.02 -33.63 -44.73
CA SER A 498 73.18 -34.50 -44.56
C SER A 498 73.34 -34.95 -43.10
N ARG A 499 72.79 -36.14 -42.83
CA ARG A 499 73.23 -37.13 -41.83
C ARG A 499 73.32 -36.72 -40.35
#